data_AF-A0A7Y2GVI8-F1
#
_entry.id   AF-A0A7Y2GVI8-F1
#
_cell.length_a   1.000
_cell.length_b   1.000
_cell.length_c   1.000
_cell.angle_alpha   90.00
_cell.angle_beta   90.00
_cell.angle_gamma   90.00
#
_symmetry.space_group_name_H-M   'P 1'
#
loop_
_entity.id
_entity.type
_entity.pdbx_description
1 polymer ?
#
loop_
_entity_poly.entity_id
_entity_poly.type
_entity_poly.pdbx_seq_one_letter_code
_entity_poly.pdbx_strand_id
1 'polypeptide(L)'
;MEILLLTLRLFLFGIFALAGIGKLYDLEGSKKAVESFGVPASLSKVFGVLLPIAEIAVAISFLFVQTSWFGAIGGAALLTVFLAGMLWQMWQGNAPDCHCFGQIHSEPVSKKSLLRNAAFIVPAIFLIISGTGNQGLDILSSSNNFSEANAMQIILGLAVIGFLAAIVFFLKKISEQQTQIMRRIEVLELLSHEGGKEVERDDVSDPAHGLPIGSLVPAFELPNMAGENTSHENILPSDNPTLLFFVSPSCNPCEALIPDFQKWQKDLGMRVNFAFVSSGKVKDNKEKFGQPGFENLYIQEENEISELFGAEWTPTAILVNADRTLASRPAAGDTAIKELVEQLADEKLGGGPIYLTNGHGGKVGEKAPEFALEDLEGNEISSEIFNKGKTLVTYWSTGCPHCVNMLEDLRDWDNSKEADDLNLLVISSGDAENHEDMGLKSPIVIDNEHEVGPGFGMSGTPSAVLVNEEGKIVSETAVGSHQIWSLLGKKK
;
A
#
# COMPACT_ATOMS: atom_id res chain seq x y z
N MET A 1 -30.97 23.88 -36.75
CA MET A 1 -31.69 23.50 -35.51
C MET A 1 -31.88 22.00 -35.42
N GLU A 2 -32.39 21.33 -36.46
CA GLU A 2 -32.68 19.89 -36.43
C GLU A 2 -31.44 18.99 -36.25
N ILE A 3 -30.33 19.33 -36.91
CA ILE A 3 -29.04 18.62 -36.74
C ILE A 3 -28.54 18.73 -35.29
N LEU A 4 -28.67 19.92 -34.68
CA LEU A 4 -28.28 20.14 -33.28
C LEU A 4 -29.09 19.24 -32.34
N LEU A 5 -30.42 19.19 -32.52
CA LEU A 5 -31.31 18.34 -31.72
C LEU A 5 -30.97 16.85 -31.87
N LEU A 6 -30.68 16.41 -33.10
CA LEU A 6 -30.20 15.05 -33.36
C LEU A 6 -28.86 14.77 -32.66
N THR A 7 -27.90 15.69 -32.74
CA THR A 7 -26.61 15.56 -32.05
C THR A 7 -26.77 15.46 -30.54
N LEU A 8 -27.63 16.29 -29.94
CA LEU A 8 -27.89 16.23 -28.49
C LEU A 8 -28.55 14.91 -28.07
N ARG A 9 -29.48 14.39 -28.88
CA ARG A 9 -30.11 13.07 -28.67
C ARG A 9 -29.10 11.94 -28.73
N LEU A 10 -28.25 11.91 -29.77
CA LEU A 10 -27.21 10.88 -29.92
C LEU A 10 -26.16 10.97 -28.80
N PHE A 11 -25.82 12.17 -28.37
CA PHE A 11 -24.91 12.40 -27.24
C PHE A 11 -25.48 11.83 -25.94
N LEU A 12 -26.73 12.16 -25.60
CA LEU A 12 -27.41 11.64 -24.41
C LEU A 12 -27.64 10.13 -24.49
N PHE A 13 -27.97 9.60 -25.68
CA PHE A 13 -28.00 8.16 -25.93
C PHE A 13 -26.68 7.50 -25.55
N GLY A 14 -25.55 8.03 -26.02
CA GLY A 14 -24.23 7.49 -25.71
C GLY A 14 -23.94 7.48 -24.20
N ILE A 15 -24.23 8.58 -23.50
CA ILE A 15 -24.01 8.68 -22.04
C ILE A 15 -24.83 7.64 -21.28
N PHE A 16 -26.13 7.59 -21.53
CA PHE A 16 -27.03 6.67 -20.81
C PHE A 16 -26.82 5.21 -21.20
N ALA A 17 -26.48 4.92 -22.45
CA ALA A 17 -26.14 3.57 -22.89
C ALA A 17 -24.86 3.08 -22.21
N LEU A 18 -23.80 3.91 -22.17
CA LEU A 18 -22.56 3.55 -21.50
C LEU A 18 -22.75 3.37 -19.99
N ALA A 19 -23.48 4.26 -19.34
CA ALA A 19 -23.79 4.15 -17.91
C ALA A 19 -24.61 2.89 -17.60
N GLY A 20 -25.71 2.67 -18.31
CA GLY A 20 -26.60 1.54 -18.07
C GLY A 20 -25.96 0.20 -18.40
N ILE A 21 -25.24 0.09 -19.53
CA ILE A 21 -24.51 -1.14 -19.87
C ILE A 21 -23.40 -1.40 -18.86
N GLY A 22 -22.61 -0.38 -18.49
CA GLY A 22 -21.54 -0.51 -17.49
C GLY A 22 -22.05 -1.05 -16.16
N LYS A 23 -23.19 -0.54 -15.67
CA LYS A 23 -23.80 -1.01 -14.41
C LYS A 23 -24.54 -2.35 -14.54
N LEU A 24 -25.02 -2.73 -15.73
CA LEU A 24 -25.55 -4.08 -15.96
C LEU A 24 -24.45 -5.15 -15.90
N TYR A 25 -23.24 -4.81 -16.34
CA TYR A 25 -22.09 -5.72 -16.20
C TYR A 25 -21.57 -5.80 -14.76
N ASP A 26 -21.75 -4.74 -13.97
CA ASP A 26 -21.36 -4.68 -12.55
C ASP A 26 -22.57 -4.43 -11.64
N LEU A 27 -23.47 -5.41 -11.57
CA LEU A 27 -24.68 -5.32 -10.73
C LEU A 27 -24.36 -5.25 -9.24
N GLU A 28 -23.24 -5.82 -8.80
CA GLU A 28 -22.81 -5.74 -7.40
C GLU A 28 -22.29 -4.34 -7.06
N GLY A 29 -21.45 -3.76 -7.92
CA GLY A 29 -21.03 -2.36 -7.79
C GLY A 29 -22.21 -1.39 -7.83
N SER A 30 -23.19 -1.63 -8.70
CA SER A 30 -24.44 -0.84 -8.75
C SER A 30 -25.22 -0.90 -7.42
N LYS A 31 -25.35 -2.07 -6.79
CA LYS A 31 -26.00 -2.22 -5.47
C LYS A 31 -25.22 -1.51 -4.36
N LYS A 32 -23.90 -1.69 -4.33
CA LYS A 32 -23.01 -1.04 -3.35
C LYS A 32 -23.05 0.49 -3.49
N ALA A 33 -23.10 1.01 -4.71
CA ALA A 33 -23.24 2.44 -4.96
C ALA A 33 -24.57 2.97 -4.40
N VAL A 34 -25.68 2.27 -4.62
CA VAL A 34 -26.99 2.68 -4.08
C VAL A 34 -26.99 2.68 -2.54
N GLU A 35 -26.35 1.68 -1.93
CA GLU A 35 -26.17 1.59 -0.48
C GLU A 35 -25.26 2.70 0.08
N SER A 36 -24.19 3.04 -0.63
CA SER A 36 -23.30 4.14 -0.25
C SER A 36 -23.94 5.52 -0.38
N PHE A 37 -25.09 5.65 -1.05
CA PHE A 37 -25.94 6.86 -1.02
C PHE A 37 -27.00 6.85 0.09
N GLY A 38 -26.90 5.92 1.06
CA GLY A 38 -27.77 5.89 2.25
C GLY A 38 -29.11 5.18 2.04
N VAL A 39 -29.28 4.43 0.95
CA VAL A 39 -30.48 3.62 0.72
C VAL A 39 -30.38 2.33 1.56
N PRO A 40 -31.43 1.94 2.31
CA PRO A 40 -31.42 0.72 3.11
C PRO A 40 -31.16 -0.53 2.25
N ALA A 41 -30.40 -1.50 2.78
CA ALA A 41 -29.94 -2.69 2.06
C ALA A 41 -31.06 -3.51 1.36
N SER A 42 -32.28 -3.52 1.89
CA SER A 42 -33.44 -4.18 1.27
C SER A 42 -33.89 -3.50 -0.02
N LEU A 43 -33.83 -2.16 -0.07
CA LEU A 43 -34.17 -1.34 -1.23
C LEU A 43 -33.01 -1.26 -2.22
N SER A 44 -31.77 -1.28 -1.75
CA SER A 44 -30.55 -1.23 -2.60
C SER A 44 -30.46 -2.43 -3.54
N LYS A 45 -30.93 -3.61 -3.13
CA LYS A 45 -31.02 -4.80 -4.01
C LYS A 45 -31.96 -4.58 -5.20
N VAL A 46 -33.06 -3.86 -4.99
CA VAL A 46 -34.07 -3.61 -6.01
C VAL A 46 -33.62 -2.46 -6.92
N PHE A 47 -33.21 -1.33 -6.33
CA PHE A 47 -32.77 -0.16 -7.08
C PHE A 47 -31.46 -0.39 -7.83
N GLY A 48 -30.54 -1.19 -7.29
CA GLY A 48 -29.29 -1.55 -7.98
C GLY A 48 -29.51 -2.33 -9.29
N VAL A 49 -30.66 -2.99 -9.45
CA VAL A 49 -31.05 -3.70 -10.69
C VAL A 49 -31.99 -2.87 -11.57
N LEU A 50 -32.92 -2.12 -10.97
CA LEU A 50 -33.86 -1.29 -11.75
C LEU A 50 -33.18 -0.06 -12.38
N LEU A 51 -32.16 0.51 -11.73
CA LEU A 51 -31.49 1.72 -12.19
C LEU A 51 -30.79 1.52 -13.56
N PRO A 52 -29.97 0.47 -13.78
CA PRO A 52 -29.36 0.22 -15.10
C PRO A 52 -30.40 -0.02 -16.21
N ILE A 53 -31.52 -0.68 -15.88
CA ILE A 53 -32.63 -0.92 -16.81
C ILE A 53 -33.29 0.42 -17.19
N ALA A 54 -33.52 1.30 -16.21
CA ALA A 54 -34.07 2.62 -16.45
C ALA A 54 -33.13 3.48 -17.32
N GLU A 55 -31.81 3.42 -17.07
CA GLU A 55 -30.82 4.14 -17.88
C GLU A 55 -30.81 3.67 -19.34
N ILE A 56 -30.90 2.36 -19.59
CA ILE A 56 -30.98 1.82 -20.95
C ILE A 56 -32.29 2.17 -21.63
N ALA A 57 -33.42 2.13 -20.91
CA ALA A 57 -34.71 2.55 -21.44
C ALA A 57 -34.69 4.03 -21.86
N VAL A 58 -34.10 4.89 -21.03
CA VAL A 58 -33.87 6.31 -21.35
C VAL A 58 -32.94 6.45 -22.55
N ALA A 59 -31.85 5.69 -22.64
CA ALA A 59 -30.98 5.70 -23.81
C ALA A 59 -31.76 5.39 -25.10
N ILE A 60 -32.47 4.25 -25.13
CA ILE A 60 -33.24 3.80 -26.30
C ILE A 60 -34.28 4.84 -26.73
N SER A 61 -34.91 5.54 -25.78
CA SER A 61 -35.89 6.57 -26.11
C SER A 61 -35.32 7.75 -26.90
N PHE A 62 -34.03 8.07 -26.74
CA PHE A 62 -33.39 9.13 -27.55
C PHE A 62 -33.23 8.75 -29.02
N LEU A 63 -33.30 7.47 -29.38
CA LEU A 63 -33.18 7.01 -30.78
C LEU A 63 -34.42 7.36 -31.63
N PHE A 64 -35.59 7.52 -31.01
CA PHE A 64 -36.83 7.79 -31.73
C PHE A 64 -37.35 9.20 -31.45
N VAL A 65 -37.79 9.90 -32.50
CA VAL A 65 -38.32 11.27 -32.39
C VAL A 65 -39.53 11.32 -31.45
N GLN A 66 -40.39 10.30 -31.54
CA GLN A 66 -41.65 10.24 -30.79
C GLN A 66 -41.45 10.03 -29.29
N THR A 67 -40.35 9.38 -28.88
CA THR A 67 -40.08 9.05 -27.46
C THR A 67 -38.96 9.88 -26.84
N SER A 68 -38.16 10.59 -27.65
CA SER A 68 -37.04 11.43 -27.21
C SER A 68 -37.43 12.48 -26.18
N TRP A 69 -38.61 13.08 -26.30
CA TRP A 69 -39.07 14.08 -25.32
C TRP A 69 -39.31 13.47 -23.93
N PHE A 70 -39.92 12.27 -23.86
CA PHE A 70 -40.07 11.54 -22.61
C PHE A 70 -38.72 11.04 -22.08
N GLY A 71 -37.81 10.65 -22.97
CA GLY A 71 -36.42 10.34 -22.67
C GLY A 71 -35.67 11.49 -22.02
N ALA A 72 -35.85 12.70 -22.54
CA ALA A 72 -35.23 13.89 -21.99
C ALA A 72 -35.71 14.20 -20.57
N ILE A 73 -37.01 14.03 -20.29
CA ILE A 73 -37.57 14.15 -18.94
C ILE A 73 -37.00 13.08 -18.01
N GLY A 74 -37.03 11.81 -18.43
CA GLY A 74 -36.51 10.70 -17.63
C GLY A 74 -35.02 10.85 -17.34
N GLY A 75 -34.22 11.21 -18.34
CA GLY A 75 -32.79 11.44 -18.21
C GLY A 75 -32.47 12.64 -17.32
N ALA A 76 -33.17 13.76 -17.47
CA ALA A 76 -33.00 14.92 -16.59
C ALA A 76 -33.35 14.59 -15.13
N ALA A 77 -34.43 13.82 -14.91
CA ALA A 77 -34.82 13.39 -13.57
C ALA A 77 -33.76 12.48 -12.93
N LEU A 78 -33.27 11.47 -13.64
CA LEU A 78 -32.23 10.56 -13.15
C LEU A 78 -30.93 11.31 -12.81
N LEU A 79 -30.45 12.19 -13.71
CA LEU A 79 -29.25 12.99 -13.48
C LEU A 79 -29.41 13.94 -12.29
N THR A 80 -30.60 14.51 -12.10
CA THR A 80 -30.89 15.42 -10.98
C THR A 80 -30.90 14.67 -9.65
N VAL A 81 -31.55 13.50 -9.59
CA VAL A 81 -31.55 12.65 -8.39
C VAL A 81 -30.12 12.23 -8.03
N PHE A 82 -29.34 11.83 -9.04
CA PHE A 82 -27.94 11.47 -8.85
C PHE A 82 -27.09 12.65 -8.34
N LEU A 83 -27.27 13.84 -8.92
CA LEU A 83 -26.58 15.06 -8.49
C LEU A 83 -26.95 15.45 -7.05
N ALA A 84 -28.23 15.32 -6.67
CA ALA A 84 -28.68 15.58 -5.31
C ALA A 84 -28.07 14.59 -4.31
N GLY A 85 -27.96 13.30 -4.66
CA GLY A 85 -27.29 12.29 -3.85
C GLY A 85 -25.81 12.59 -3.61
N MET A 86 -25.08 13.00 -4.65
CA MET A 86 -23.68 13.42 -4.52
C MET A 86 -23.52 14.64 -3.61
N LEU A 87 -24.38 15.66 -3.75
CA LEU A 87 -24.34 16.86 -2.90
C LEU A 87 -24.66 16.55 -1.45
N TRP A 88 -25.63 15.67 -1.20
CA TRP A 88 -26.00 15.24 0.16
C TRP A 88 -24.87 14.49 0.85
N GLN A 89 -24.16 13.62 0.14
CA GLN A 89 -23.01 12.89 0.70
C GLN A 89 -21.81 13.81 0.97
N MET A 90 -21.51 14.73 0.07
CA MET A 90 -20.47 15.74 0.32
C MET A 90 -20.78 16.61 1.54
N TRP A 91 -22.05 16.93 1.79
CA TRP A 91 -22.44 17.73 2.97
C TRP A 91 -22.24 16.97 4.29
N GLN A 92 -22.31 15.63 4.27
CA GLN A 92 -22.02 14.79 5.43
C GLN A 92 -20.53 14.53 5.67
N GLY A 93 -19.63 15.07 4.83
CA GLY A 93 -18.19 14.84 4.94
C GLY A 93 -17.74 13.46 4.46
N ASN A 94 -18.65 12.69 3.85
CA ASN A 94 -18.34 11.40 3.24
C ASN A 94 -17.92 11.62 1.78
N ALA A 95 -16.80 11.04 1.36
CA ALA A 95 -16.35 11.04 -0.03
C ALA A 95 -16.47 9.63 -0.65
N PRO A 96 -17.70 9.14 -0.91
CA PRO A 96 -17.89 7.79 -1.46
C PRO A 96 -17.35 7.70 -2.89
N ASP A 97 -16.80 6.54 -3.26
CA ASP A 97 -16.38 6.27 -4.63
C ASP A 97 -17.58 6.29 -5.58
N CYS A 98 -17.48 7.14 -6.61
CA CYS A 98 -18.57 7.35 -7.56
C CYS A 98 -18.43 6.42 -8.77
N HIS A 99 -19.11 5.27 -8.74
CA HIS A 99 -19.21 4.33 -9.87
C HIS A 99 -20.17 4.81 -10.98
N CYS A 100 -19.99 6.04 -11.48
CA CYS A 100 -20.87 6.64 -12.51
C CYS A 100 -20.95 5.81 -13.80
N PHE A 101 -19.91 5.03 -14.10
CA PHE A 101 -19.78 4.21 -15.31
C PHE A 101 -19.37 2.76 -14.99
N GLY A 102 -19.70 2.26 -13.78
CA GLY A 102 -19.16 0.99 -13.27
C GLY A 102 -17.69 1.13 -12.84
N GLN A 103 -16.87 0.11 -13.11
CA GLN A 103 -15.44 0.03 -12.71
C GLN A 103 -14.48 0.89 -13.58
N ILE A 104 -14.98 1.59 -14.60
CA ILE A 104 -14.13 2.24 -15.61
C ILE A 104 -13.46 3.52 -15.08
N HIS A 105 -14.04 4.17 -14.06
CA HIS A 105 -13.45 5.34 -13.43
C HIS A 105 -14.01 5.48 -12.00
N SER A 106 -13.20 5.17 -11.00
CA SER A 106 -13.48 5.46 -9.59
C SER A 106 -12.61 6.65 -9.19
N GLU A 107 -13.22 7.83 -9.10
CA GLU A 107 -12.60 8.99 -8.47
C GLU A 107 -13.49 9.46 -7.32
N PRO A 108 -12.89 9.93 -6.21
CA PRO A 108 -13.67 10.51 -5.12
C PRO A 108 -14.47 11.71 -5.62
N VAL A 109 -15.67 11.91 -5.06
CA VAL A 109 -16.57 13.00 -5.45
C VAL A 109 -15.85 14.34 -5.33
N SER A 110 -15.57 14.97 -6.48
CA SER A 110 -14.88 16.26 -6.57
C SER A 110 -15.79 17.34 -7.18
N LYS A 111 -15.45 18.62 -6.96
CA LYS A 111 -16.13 19.76 -7.59
C LYS A 111 -16.19 19.66 -9.13
N LYS A 112 -15.20 19.00 -9.73
CA LYS A 112 -15.13 18.71 -11.17
C LYS A 112 -16.18 17.68 -11.60
N SER A 113 -16.41 16.64 -10.80
CA SER A 113 -17.45 15.62 -11.06
C SER A 113 -18.86 16.20 -10.97
N LEU A 114 -19.14 17.06 -9.98
CA LEU A 114 -20.41 17.79 -9.88
C LEU A 114 -20.67 18.67 -11.10
N LEU A 115 -19.67 19.46 -11.51
CA LEU A 115 -19.79 20.35 -12.67
C LEU A 115 -20.04 19.57 -13.97
N ARG A 116 -19.31 18.46 -14.17
CA ARG A 116 -19.49 17.56 -15.32
C ARG A 116 -20.91 16.99 -15.37
N ASN A 117 -21.41 16.46 -14.25
CA ASN A 117 -22.75 15.88 -14.19
C ASN A 117 -23.86 16.94 -14.37
N ALA A 118 -23.66 18.15 -13.82
CA ALA A 118 -24.56 19.28 -14.06
C ALA A 118 -24.59 19.69 -15.55
N ALA A 119 -23.45 19.63 -16.24
CA ALA A 119 -23.37 19.94 -17.66
C ALA A 119 -24.19 18.97 -18.54
N PHE A 120 -24.33 17.70 -18.16
CA PHE A 120 -25.15 16.73 -18.89
C PHE A 120 -26.66 16.96 -18.78
N ILE A 121 -27.11 17.71 -17.77
CA ILE A 121 -28.53 18.08 -17.61
C ILE A 121 -28.94 19.13 -18.66
N VAL A 122 -28.03 20.02 -19.04
CA VAL A 122 -28.28 21.12 -19.99
C VAL A 122 -28.86 20.64 -21.34
N PRO A 123 -28.27 19.66 -22.05
CA PRO A 123 -28.83 19.17 -23.31
C PRO A 123 -30.19 18.47 -23.12
N ALA A 124 -30.42 17.81 -21.97
CA ALA A 124 -31.72 17.21 -21.67
C ALA A 124 -32.80 18.29 -21.49
N ILE A 125 -32.51 19.36 -20.74
CA ILE A 125 -33.41 20.52 -20.59
C ILE A 125 -33.70 21.17 -21.95
N PHE A 126 -32.69 21.31 -22.81
CA PHE A 126 -32.87 21.87 -24.14
C PHE A 126 -33.84 21.05 -25.02
N LEU A 127 -33.76 19.72 -24.96
CA LEU A 127 -34.71 18.83 -25.64
C LEU A 127 -36.12 18.91 -25.05
N ILE A 128 -36.25 19.11 -23.73
CA ILE A 128 -37.56 19.31 -23.07
C ILE A 128 -38.22 20.61 -23.56
N ILE A 129 -37.46 21.71 -23.57
CA ILE A 129 -37.94 23.04 -24.00
C ILE A 129 -38.35 23.03 -25.48
N SER A 130 -37.65 22.24 -26.30
CA SER A 130 -37.96 22.12 -27.72
C SER A 130 -39.33 21.47 -28.00
N GLY A 131 -39.91 20.78 -27.01
CA GLY A 131 -41.26 20.23 -27.09
C GLY A 131 -41.39 18.95 -27.91
N THR A 132 -42.54 18.27 -27.82
CA THR A 132 -42.78 16.95 -28.43
C THR A 132 -42.76 16.97 -29.96
N GLY A 133 -43.08 18.10 -30.57
CA GLY A 133 -43.17 18.26 -32.03
C GLY A 133 -41.85 18.61 -32.74
N ASN A 134 -40.78 18.91 -31.98
CA ASN A 134 -39.50 19.37 -32.55
C ASN A 134 -38.33 18.68 -31.83
N GLN A 135 -38.12 17.40 -32.15
CA GLN A 135 -37.05 16.55 -31.59
C GLN A 135 -35.95 16.26 -32.62
N GLY A 136 -35.81 17.11 -33.64
CA GLY A 136 -34.81 16.98 -34.71
C GLY A 136 -35.15 15.91 -35.73
N LEU A 137 -34.14 15.49 -36.49
CA LEU A 137 -34.28 14.52 -37.57
C LEU A 137 -34.61 13.11 -37.06
N ASP A 138 -35.38 12.36 -37.85
CA ASP A 138 -35.66 10.94 -37.61
C ASP A 138 -34.52 10.08 -38.17
N ILE A 139 -34.04 9.13 -37.38
CA ILE A 139 -32.97 8.20 -37.74
C ILE A 139 -33.54 6.99 -38.51
N LEU A 140 -34.79 6.61 -38.24
CA LEU A 140 -35.42 5.40 -38.80
C LEU A 140 -36.44 5.69 -39.92
N SER A 141 -37.08 6.86 -39.95
CA SER A 141 -38.05 7.18 -41.00
C SER A 141 -37.40 7.76 -42.27
N SER A 142 -36.44 7.03 -42.86
CA SER A 142 -36.01 7.30 -44.24
C SER A 142 -36.96 6.60 -45.22
N SER A 143 -38.08 7.25 -45.54
CA SER A 143 -38.95 6.83 -46.64
C SER A 143 -38.35 7.25 -48.00
N ASN A 144 -37.93 6.26 -48.78
CA ASN A 144 -37.92 6.15 -50.25
C ASN A 144 -37.28 7.21 -51.18
N ASN A 145 -36.69 8.32 -50.72
CA ASN A 145 -35.92 9.21 -51.61
C ASN A 145 -34.47 9.33 -51.15
N PHE A 146 -33.59 8.56 -51.78
CA PHE A 146 -32.13 8.67 -51.63
C PHE A 146 -31.63 9.99 -52.23
N SER A 147 -31.46 11.01 -51.39
CA SER A 147 -30.70 12.22 -51.71
C SER A 147 -29.32 12.17 -51.04
N GLU A 148 -28.32 12.85 -51.60
CA GLU A 148 -26.93 12.89 -51.14
C GLU A 148 -26.77 13.35 -49.67
N ALA A 149 -27.76 14.06 -49.12
CA ALA A 149 -27.80 14.44 -47.70
C ALA A 149 -28.03 13.24 -46.74
N ASN A 150 -28.57 12.12 -47.23
CA ASN A 150 -28.87 10.92 -46.43
C ASN A 150 -27.63 10.04 -46.22
N ALA A 151 -26.67 10.08 -47.15
CA ALA A 151 -25.45 9.28 -47.06
C ALA A 151 -24.62 9.69 -45.85
N MET A 152 -24.46 10.99 -45.62
CA MET A 152 -23.69 11.51 -44.48
C MET A 152 -24.31 11.16 -43.12
N GLN A 153 -25.64 11.14 -43.03
CA GLN A 153 -26.36 10.81 -41.80
C GLN A 153 -26.30 9.31 -41.49
N ILE A 154 -26.41 8.46 -42.52
CA ILE A 154 -26.22 7.01 -42.38
C ILE A 154 -24.78 6.71 -41.99
N ILE A 155 -23.80 7.38 -42.60
CA ILE A 155 -22.37 7.24 -42.25
C ILE A 155 -22.12 7.66 -40.80
N LEU A 156 -22.69 8.80 -40.36
CA LEU A 156 -22.52 9.27 -38.99
C LEU A 156 -23.20 8.34 -37.97
N GLY A 157 -24.42 7.86 -38.28
CA GLY A 157 -25.13 6.88 -37.45
C GLY A 157 -24.38 5.56 -37.34
N LEU A 158 -23.88 5.03 -38.46
CA LEU A 158 -23.05 3.82 -38.49
C LEU A 158 -21.70 4.03 -37.79
N ALA A 159 -21.11 5.22 -37.88
CA ALA A 159 -19.88 5.56 -37.17
C ALA A 159 -20.09 5.62 -35.65
N VAL A 160 -21.20 6.19 -35.18
CA VAL A 160 -21.55 6.22 -33.75
C VAL A 160 -21.86 4.81 -33.23
N ILE A 161 -22.63 4.01 -33.98
CA ILE A 161 -22.92 2.61 -33.62
C ILE A 161 -21.64 1.78 -33.63
N GLY A 162 -20.77 1.96 -34.64
CA GLY A 162 -19.47 1.29 -34.72
C GLY A 162 -18.54 1.69 -33.59
N PHE A 163 -18.52 2.96 -33.21
CA PHE A 163 -17.72 3.46 -32.09
C PHE A 163 -18.23 2.93 -30.74
N LEU A 164 -19.55 2.90 -30.51
CA LEU A 164 -20.14 2.29 -29.32
C LEU A 164 -19.88 0.78 -29.27
N ALA A 165 -20.00 0.08 -30.41
CA ALA A 165 -19.67 -1.34 -30.50
C ALA A 165 -18.20 -1.61 -30.24
N ALA A 166 -17.30 -0.75 -30.73
CA ALA A 166 -15.86 -0.83 -30.46
C ALA A 166 -15.54 -0.58 -28.99
N ILE A 167 -16.19 0.40 -28.34
CA ILE A 167 -16.05 0.63 -26.90
C ILE A 167 -16.54 -0.59 -26.13
N VAL A 168 -17.75 -1.11 -26.41
CA VAL A 168 -18.27 -2.31 -25.76
C VAL A 168 -17.36 -3.52 -25.99
N PHE A 169 -16.80 -3.67 -27.20
CA PHE A 169 -15.84 -4.73 -27.51
C PHE A 169 -14.54 -4.57 -26.72
N PHE A 170 -13.98 -3.36 -26.62
CA PHE A 170 -12.78 -3.09 -25.81
C PHE A 170 -13.04 -3.30 -24.32
N LEU A 171 -14.21 -2.87 -23.81
CA LEU A 171 -14.63 -3.10 -22.44
C LEU A 171 -14.80 -4.59 -22.15
N LYS A 172 -15.41 -5.34 -23.07
CA LYS A 172 -15.51 -6.79 -22.98
C LYS A 172 -14.15 -7.46 -22.99
N LYS A 173 -13.23 -7.02 -23.87
CA LYS A 173 -11.86 -7.54 -23.94
C LYS A 173 -11.10 -7.27 -22.64
N ILE A 174 -11.22 -6.07 -22.07
CA ILE A 174 -10.62 -5.72 -20.78
C ILE A 174 -11.23 -6.55 -19.65
N SER A 175 -12.56 -6.69 -19.62
CA SER A 175 -13.26 -7.52 -18.63
C SER A 175 -12.87 -9.00 -18.73
N GLU A 176 -12.79 -9.56 -19.94
CA GLU A 176 -12.34 -10.93 -20.17
C GLU A 176 -10.87 -11.12 -19.78
N GLN A 177 -10.01 -10.12 -20.02
CA GLN A 177 -8.63 -10.13 -19.53
C GLN A 177 -8.56 -10.11 -18.00
N GLN A 178 -9.41 -9.35 -17.33
CA GLN A 178 -9.52 -9.32 -15.87
C GLN A 178 -10.04 -10.66 -15.31
N THR A 179 -11.04 -11.29 -15.94
CA THR A 179 -11.55 -12.61 -15.53
C THR A 179 -10.52 -13.72 -15.75
N GLN A 180 -9.71 -13.64 -16.81
CA GLN A 180 -8.61 -14.58 -17.03
C GLN A 180 -7.47 -14.40 -16.02
N ILE A 181 -7.19 -13.17 -15.58
CA ILE A 181 -6.24 -12.90 -14.50
C ILE A 181 -6.79 -13.47 -13.18
N MET A 182 -8.05 -13.19 -12.83
CA MET A 182 -8.69 -13.71 -11.61
C MET A 182 -8.78 -15.24 -11.61
N ARG A 183 -9.14 -15.88 -12.73
CA ARG A 183 -9.13 -17.35 -12.82
C ARG A 183 -7.74 -17.95 -12.77
N ARG A 184 -6.72 -17.25 -13.28
CA ARG A 184 -5.33 -17.70 -13.13
C ARG A 184 -4.88 -17.56 -11.68
N ILE A 185 -5.28 -16.52 -10.97
CA ILE A 185 -5.05 -16.35 -9.53
C ILE A 185 -5.76 -17.45 -8.74
N GLU A 186 -7.04 -17.73 -9.02
CA GLU A 186 -7.82 -18.79 -8.34
C GLU A 186 -7.29 -20.20 -8.63
N VAL A 187 -6.82 -20.47 -9.86
CA VAL A 187 -6.14 -21.72 -10.21
C VAL A 187 -4.73 -21.79 -9.61
N LEU A 188 -4.02 -20.66 -9.47
CA LEU A 188 -2.77 -20.58 -8.71
C LEU A 188 -3.00 -20.80 -7.20
N GLU A 189 -4.08 -20.28 -6.63
CA GLU A 189 -4.49 -20.51 -5.23
C GLU A 189 -4.86 -21.99 -4.99
N LEU A 190 -5.67 -22.58 -5.88
CA LEU A 190 -6.02 -24.00 -5.80
C LEU A 190 -4.82 -24.94 -6.01
N LEU A 191 -3.91 -24.60 -6.93
CA LEU A 191 -2.67 -25.37 -7.13
C LEU A 191 -1.65 -25.13 -6.00
N SER A 192 -1.68 -23.97 -5.34
CA SER A 192 -0.85 -23.68 -4.14
C SER A 192 -1.34 -24.42 -2.90
N HIS A 193 -2.64 -24.76 -2.82
CA HIS A 193 -3.20 -25.53 -1.70
C HIS A 193 -2.95 -27.05 -1.78
N GLU A 194 -2.68 -27.62 -2.96
CA GLU A 194 -2.40 -29.06 -3.09
C GLU A 194 -0.96 -29.41 -3.50
N GLY A 195 -0.09 -28.43 -3.75
CA GLY A 195 1.31 -28.67 -4.09
C GLY A 195 2.21 -27.54 -3.61
N GLY A 196 2.98 -27.80 -2.55
CA GLY A 196 3.82 -26.82 -1.86
C GLY A 196 4.66 -25.93 -2.78
N LYS A 197 4.26 -24.65 -2.84
CA LYS A 197 5.08 -23.44 -2.78
C LYS A 197 4.08 -22.28 -2.90
N GLU A 198 3.83 -21.64 -1.77
CA GLU A 198 2.98 -20.45 -1.66
C GLU A 198 3.50 -19.38 -2.61
N VAL A 199 2.57 -18.77 -3.36
CA VAL A 199 2.84 -17.52 -4.05
C VAL A 199 2.88 -16.47 -2.96
N GLU A 200 4.10 -16.14 -2.52
CA GLU A 200 4.40 -14.90 -1.82
C GLU A 200 3.63 -13.78 -2.51
N ARG A 201 2.74 -13.11 -1.76
CA ARG A 201 2.49 -11.71 -2.07
C ARG A 201 3.80 -11.02 -1.76
N ASP A 202 4.66 -10.99 -2.77
CA ASP A 202 5.75 -10.04 -2.94
C ASP A 202 5.13 -8.64 -3.08
N ASP A 203 4.40 -8.20 -2.06
CA ASP A 203 4.43 -6.80 -1.67
C ASP A 203 5.84 -6.62 -1.13
N VAL A 204 6.80 -6.51 -2.06
CA VAL A 204 8.13 -6.01 -1.78
C VAL A 204 7.89 -4.64 -1.19
N SER A 205 7.76 -4.56 0.13
CA SER A 205 8.34 -3.46 0.87
C SER A 205 9.75 -3.38 0.29
N ASP A 206 9.98 -2.40 -0.59
CA ASP A 206 11.31 -2.08 -1.10
C ASP A 206 12.24 -2.21 0.11
N PRO A 207 13.34 -2.99 0.03
CA PRO A 207 14.25 -3.14 1.15
C PRO A 207 14.62 -1.80 1.80
N ALA A 208 14.49 -0.68 1.08
CA ALA A 208 14.61 0.70 1.53
C ALA A 208 13.54 1.22 2.53
N HIS A 209 12.36 0.60 2.66
CA HIS A 209 11.24 1.09 3.48
C HIS A 209 11.17 0.37 4.83
N GLY A 210 11.42 1.12 5.91
CA GLY A 210 11.43 0.63 7.29
C GLY A 210 12.83 0.37 7.85
N LEU A 211 12.87 0.03 9.14
CA LEU A 211 14.09 -0.32 9.86
C LEU A 211 14.56 -1.74 9.48
N PRO A 212 15.86 -1.98 9.21
CA PRO A 212 16.36 -3.33 8.96
C PRO A 212 16.37 -4.15 10.25
N ILE A 213 16.20 -5.47 10.15
CA ILE A 213 16.35 -6.37 11.31
C ILE A 213 17.74 -6.14 11.95
N GLY A 214 17.79 -6.10 13.28
CA GLY A 214 18.99 -5.85 14.07
C GLY A 214 19.29 -4.36 14.34
N SER A 215 18.59 -3.44 13.68
CA SER A 215 18.69 -2.01 13.98
C SER A 215 18.11 -1.68 15.36
N LEU A 216 18.68 -0.67 16.02
CA LEU A 216 18.13 -0.14 17.26
C LEU A 216 16.94 0.76 16.93
N VAL A 217 15.81 0.51 17.58
CA VAL A 217 14.63 1.37 17.44
C VAL A 217 14.95 2.78 17.95
N PRO A 218 14.81 3.83 17.12
CA PRO A 218 15.06 5.21 17.55
C PRO A 218 14.13 5.63 18.70
N ALA A 219 14.59 6.58 19.53
CA ALA A 219 13.77 7.09 20.62
C ALA A 219 12.53 7.84 20.12
N PHE A 220 11.38 7.57 20.73
CA PHE A 220 10.12 8.25 20.48
C PHE A 220 9.27 8.35 21.76
N GLU A 221 8.22 9.16 21.72
CA GLU A 221 7.20 9.23 22.76
C GLU A 221 5.81 9.20 22.13
N LEU A 222 4.87 8.48 22.75
CA LEU A 222 3.47 8.47 22.33
C LEU A 222 2.53 8.65 23.52
N PRO A 223 1.45 9.42 23.38
CA PRO A 223 0.41 9.49 24.39
C PRO A 223 -0.34 8.16 24.49
N ASN A 224 -0.59 7.71 25.73
CA ASN A 224 -1.52 6.61 25.99
C ASN A 224 -2.99 7.06 25.81
N MET A 225 -3.93 6.14 26.02
CA MET A 225 -5.38 6.43 25.95
C MET A 225 -5.89 7.45 26.98
N ALA A 226 -5.12 7.75 28.03
CA ALA A 226 -5.41 8.81 29.01
C ALA A 226 -4.79 10.17 28.61
N GLY A 227 -4.00 10.22 27.54
CA GLY A 227 -3.28 11.41 27.08
C GLY A 227 -1.94 11.64 27.76
N GLU A 228 -1.41 10.65 28.49
CA GLU A 228 -0.10 10.75 29.14
C GLU A 228 0.99 10.29 28.17
N ASN A 229 1.96 11.17 27.89
CA ASN A 229 3.11 10.83 27.06
C ASN A 229 3.95 9.72 27.72
N THR A 230 4.16 8.63 26.97
CA THR A 230 4.94 7.47 27.36
C THR A 230 6.15 7.36 26.46
N SER A 231 7.34 7.23 27.04
CA SER A 231 8.58 7.09 26.29
C SER A 231 8.75 5.67 25.72
N HIS A 232 9.51 5.55 24.63
CA HIS A 232 9.74 4.27 23.96
C HIS A 232 10.33 3.20 24.90
N GLU A 233 11.06 3.57 25.95
CA GLU A 233 11.60 2.61 26.93
C GLU A 233 10.52 1.95 27.79
N ASN A 234 9.39 2.64 27.99
CA ASN A 234 8.23 2.08 28.68
C ASN A 234 7.29 1.35 27.71
N ILE A 235 7.27 1.76 26.43
CA ILE A 235 6.50 1.09 25.37
C ILE A 235 7.19 -0.22 24.96
N LEU A 236 8.52 -0.23 24.93
CA LEU A 236 9.41 -1.34 24.55
C LEU A 236 10.35 -1.65 25.74
N PRO A 237 9.84 -2.19 26.84
CA PRO A 237 10.62 -2.43 28.05
C PRO A 237 11.68 -3.52 27.85
N SER A 238 12.76 -3.43 28.63
CA SER A 238 13.95 -4.28 28.46
C SER A 238 13.93 -5.60 29.22
N ASP A 239 12.78 -5.99 29.77
CA ASP A 239 12.62 -7.25 30.49
C ASP A 239 12.32 -8.42 29.54
N ASN A 240 11.49 -8.19 28.52
CA ASN A 240 11.06 -9.18 27.55
C ASN A 240 10.89 -8.56 26.15
N PRO A 241 11.01 -9.35 25.07
CA PRO A 241 10.71 -8.86 23.73
C PRO A 241 9.27 -8.35 23.64
N THR A 242 9.04 -7.35 22.79
CA THR A 242 7.73 -6.74 22.59
C THR A 242 7.19 -7.06 21.21
N LEU A 243 5.99 -7.63 21.14
CA LEU A 243 5.17 -7.63 19.93
C LEU A 243 4.46 -6.28 19.83
N LEU A 244 4.90 -5.48 18.87
CA LEU A 244 4.34 -4.17 18.55
C LEU A 244 3.33 -4.30 17.42
N PHE A 245 2.08 -3.96 17.71
CA PHE A 245 0.97 -4.05 16.76
C PHE A 245 0.55 -2.67 16.27
N PHE A 246 0.38 -2.51 14.97
CA PHE A 246 -0.18 -1.32 14.33
C PHE A 246 -1.63 -1.59 13.95
N VAL A 247 -2.55 -0.86 14.56
CA VAL A 247 -4.00 -1.08 14.43
C VAL A 247 -4.75 0.23 14.21
N SER A 248 -6.01 0.17 13.82
CA SER A 248 -6.84 1.37 13.60
C SER A 248 -8.32 1.14 13.93
N PRO A 249 -9.04 2.17 14.43
CA PRO A 249 -10.48 2.09 14.63
C PRO A 249 -11.24 1.84 13.31
N SER A 250 -10.74 2.35 12.17
CA SER A 250 -11.37 2.15 10.85
C SER A 250 -10.98 0.83 10.14
N CYS A 251 -10.14 0.00 10.77
CA CYS A 251 -9.63 -1.25 10.20
C CYS A 251 -10.52 -2.46 10.55
N ASN A 252 -11.32 -2.96 9.61
CA ASN A 252 -12.19 -4.13 9.87
C ASN A 252 -11.41 -5.41 10.24
N PRO A 253 -10.29 -5.78 9.58
CA PRO A 253 -9.54 -6.97 9.97
C PRO A 253 -8.97 -6.90 11.40
N CYS A 254 -8.63 -5.71 11.88
CA CYS A 254 -8.20 -5.49 13.26
C CYS A 254 -9.29 -5.87 14.27
N GLU A 255 -10.57 -5.71 13.93
CA GLU A 255 -11.68 -6.12 14.78
C GLU A 255 -11.78 -7.65 14.87
N ALA A 256 -11.54 -8.35 13.76
CA ALA A 256 -11.58 -9.81 13.72
C ALA A 256 -10.43 -10.45 14.54
N LEU A 257 -9.29 -9.78 14.68
CA LEU A 257 -8.14 -10.26 15.46
C LEU A 257 -8.21 -9.99 16.96
N ILE A 258 -9.20 -9.22 17.45
CA ILE A 258 -9.35 -8.93 18.87
C ILE A 258 -9.29 -10.18 19.77
N PRO A 259 -10.04 -11.28 19.48
CA PRO A 259 -9.98 -12.47 20.30
C PRO A 259 -8.62 -13.18 20.23
N ASP A 260 -7.95 -13.11 19.07
CA ASP A 260 -6.63 -13.69 18.86
C ASP A 260 -5.57 -12.94 19.68
N PHE A 261 -5.59 -11.60 19.70
CA PHE A 261 -4.68 -10.80 20.54
C PHE A 261 -4.78 -11.18 22.03
N GLN A 262 -6.00 -11.26 22.56
CA GLN A 262 -6.24 -11.64 23.96
C GLN A 262 -5.76 -13.06 24.25
N LYS A 263 -5.95 -13.98 23.29
CA LYS A 263 -5.47 -15.36 23.39
C LYS A 263 -3.94 -15.39 23.40
N TRP A 264 -3.27 -14.69 22.48
CA TRP A 264 -1.80 -14.66 22.42
C TRP A 264 -1.17 -14.02 23.65
N GLN A 265 -1.76 -12.95 24.20
CA GLN A 265 -1.32 -12.37 25.48
C GLN A 265 -1.36 -13.40 26.62
N LYS A 266 -2.39 -14.26 26.64
CA LYS A 266 -2.52 -15.32 27.63
C LYS A 266 -1.52 -16.47 27.40
N ASP A 267 -1.35 -16.89 26.14
CA ASP A 267 -0.56 -18.06 25.78
C ASP A 267 0.96 -17.78 25.82
N LEU A 268 1.38 -16.59 25.38
CA LEU A 268 2.78 -16.15 25.49
C LEU A 268 3.11 -15.68 26.92
N GLY A 269 2.10 -15.18 27.65
CA GLY A 269 2.20 -14.82 29.07
C GLY A 269 3.25 -13.72 29.32
N MET A 270 3.96 -13.81 30.44
CA MET A 270 5.01 -12.84 30.81
C MET A 270 6.31 -12.99 30.00
N ARG A 271 6.34 -13.79 28.94
CA ARG A 271 7.55 -13.97 28.10
C ARG A 271 7.66 -12.93 26.99
N VAL A 272 6.55 -12.26 26.65
CA VAL A 272 6.46 -11.31 25.55
C VAL A 272 5.54 -10.17 25.98
N ASN A 273 6.02 -8.95 25.80
CA ASN A 273 5.24 -7.74 26.00
C ASN A 273 4.35 -7.46 24.79
N PHE A 274 3.16 -6.91 25.02
CA PHE A 274 2.25 -6.50 23.95
C PHE A 274 2.06 -4.99 24.03
N ALA A 275 2.29 -4.32 22.91
CA ALA A 275 2.06 -2.89 22.74
C ALA A 275 1.31 -2.64 21.44
N PHE A 276 0.36 -1.71 21.46
CA PHE A 276 -0.47 -1.36 20.32
C PHE A 276 -0.27 0.11 19.98
N VAL A 277 0.00 0.42 18.73
CA VAL A 277 0.04 1.78 18.17
C VAL A 277 -1.17 1.94 17.28
N SER A 278 -1.93 3.01 17.49
CA SER A 278 -3.08 3.33 16.67
C SER A 278 -3.16 4.79 16.29
N SER A 279 -3.72 5.09 15.13
CA SER A 279 -4.01 6.45 14.68
C SER A 279 -5.47 6.82 14.94
N GLY A 280 -5.79 8.10 14.79
CA GLY A 280 -7.14 8.63 14.93
C GLY A 280 -7.52 9.05 16.35
N LYS A 281 -8.80 9.32 16.58
CA LYS A 281 -9.26 9.94 17.83
C LYS A 281 -9.29 8.92 18.97
N VAL A 282 -8.89 9.35 20.17
CA VAL A 282 -8.99 8.58 21.41
C VAL A 282 -10.40 8.00 21.62
N LYS A 283 -11.45 8.76 21.28
CA LYS A 283 -12.84 8.29 21.41
C LYS A 283 -13.11 7.04 20.56
N ASP A 284 -12.68 7.05 19.30
CA ASP A 284 -12.96 5.97 18.34
C ASP A 284 -12.13 4.73 18.71
N ASN A 285 -10.88 4.94 19.13
CA ASN A 285 -10.04 3.89 19.69
C ASN A 285 -10.63 3.29 20.98
N LYS A 286 -11.24 4.12 21.84
CA LYS A 286 -11.87 3.64 23.07
C LYS A 286 -13.13 2.83 22.79
N GLU A 287 -13.88 3.18 21.75
CA GLU A 287 -15.07 2.43 21.34
C GLU A 287 -14.71 1.02 20.86
N LYS A 288 -13.62 0.88 20.10
CA LYS A 288 -13.19 -0.41 19.53
C LYS A 288 -12.27 -1.24 20.41
N PHE A 289 -11.30 -0.60 21.06
CA PHE A 289 -10.24 -1.24 21.85
C PHE A 289 -10.38 -0.97 23.35
N GLY A 290 -11.50 -0.41 23.83
CA GLY A 290 -11.72 -0.14 25.26
C GLY A 290 -11.99 -1.37 26.14
N GLN A 291 -11.82 -2.57 25.61
CA GLN A 291 -11.99 -3.84 26.30
C GLN A 291 -10.65 -4.35 26.88
N PRO A 292 -10.65 -5.33 27.80
CA PRO A 292 -9.42 -5.88 28.37
C PRO A 292 -8.45 -6.41 27.31
N GLY A 293 -7.14 -6.26 27.54
CA GLY A 293 -6.06 -6.69 26.65
C GLY A 293 -5.38 -5.56 25.86
N PHE A 294 -5.97 -4.37 25.83
CA PHE A 294 -5.43 -3.20 25.12
C PHE A 294 -4.98 -2.09 26.07
N GLU A 295 -4.52 -2.45 27.27
CA GLU A 295 -4.05 -1.50 28.28
C GLU A 295 -2.83 -0.71 27.79
N ASN A 296 -1.97 -1.33 26.98
CA ASN A 296 -0.78 -0.73 26.37
C ASN A 296 -1.08 -0.22 24.95
N LEU A 297 -2.15 0.55 24.79
CA LEU A 297 -2.50 1.18 23.52
C LEU A 297 -2.11 2.67 23.51
N TYR A 298 -1.31 3.03 22.51
CA TYR A 298 -0.71 4.34 22.32
C TYR A 298 -1.22 4.96 21.02
N ILE A 299 -1.41 6.28 21.05
CA ILE A 299 -1.98 7.03 19.94
C ILE A 299 -0.89 7.83 19.23
N GLN A 300 -0.72 7.59 17.94
CA GLN A 300 0.08 8.45 17.05
C GLN A 300 -0.82 9.51 16.40
N GLU A 301 -0.27 10.68 16.07
CA GLU A 301 -1.05 11.78 15.51
C GLU A 301 -1.40 11.53 14.04
N GLU A 302 -0.43 11.06 13.26
CA GLU A 302 -0.57 10.71 11.86
C GLU A 302 -0.13 9.24 11.67
N ASN A 303 0.95 9.02 10.94
CA ASN A 303 1.54 7.71 10.68
C ASN A 303 3.03 7.69 11.04
N GLU A 304 3.51 8.61 11.87
CA GLU A 304 4.94 8.84 12.11
C GLU A 304 5.67 7.61 12.67
N ILE A 305 5.01 6.81 13.51
CA ILE A 305 5.56 5.56 14.05
C ILE A 305 5.30 4.41 13.08
N SER A 306 4.13 4.39 12.42
CA SER A 306 3.86 3.44 11.34
C SER A 306 4.93 3.49 10.24
N GLU A 307 5.28 4.67 9.76
CA GLU A 307 6.30 4.90 8.73
C GLU A 307 7.70 4.49 9.20
N LEU A 308 8.06 4.83 10.46
CA LEU A 308 9.34 4.44 11.04
C LEU A 308 9.56 2.93 10.96
N PHE A 309 8.51 2.17 11.26
CA PHE A 309 8.55 0.72 11.29
C PHE A 309 8.21 0.05 9.96
N GLY A 310 7.86 0.82 8.91
CA GLY A 310 7.37 0.26 7.63
C GLY A 310 5.98 -0.41 7.73
N ALA A 311 5.20 -0.09 8.76
CA ALA A 311 3.86 -0.60 8.99
C ALA A 311 2.81 0.24 8.25
N GLU A 312 2.86 0.20 6.91
CA GLU A 312 1.99 1.01 6.02
C GLU A 312 0.51 0.65 6.10
N TRP A 313 0.20 -0.58 6.49
CA TRP A 313 -1.16 -1.13 6.53
C TRP A 313 -1.51 -1.63 7.92
N THR A 314 -2.80 -1.65 8.26
CA THR A 314 -3.29 -2.21 9.52
C THR A 314 -4.21 -3.40 9.23
N PRO A 315 -4.14 -4.50 9.99
CA PRO A 315 -3.23 -4.73 11.11
C PRO A 315 -1.83 -5.11 10.63
N THR A 316 -0.80 -4.68 11.36
CA THR A 316 0.59 -5.14 11.17
C THR A 316 1.19 -5.49 12.52
N ALA A 317 2.02 -6.52 12.61
CA ALA A 317 2.79 -6.84 13.81
C ALA A 317 4.29 -6.87 13.52
N ILE A 318 5.07 -6.45 14.50
CA ILE A 318 6.53 -6.42 14.44
C ILE A 318 7.07 -6.89 15.79
N LEU A 319 8.07 -7.77 15.76
CA LEU A 319 8.78 -8.19 16.96
C LEU A 319 9.98 -7.26 17.21
N VAL A 320 10.10 -6.80 18.45
CA VAL A 320 11.23 -6.02 18.95
C VAL A 320 11.86 -6.77 20.12
N ASN A 321 13.18 -6.94 20.12
CA ASN A 321 13.92 -7.59 21.19
C ASN A 321 13.93 -6.75 22.49
N ALA A 322 14.28 -7.37 23.61
CA ALA A 322 14.40 -6.70 24.90
C ALA A 322 15.50 -5.61 24.92
N ASP A 323 16.52 -5.73 24.06
CA ASP A 323 17.54 -4.70 23.86
C ASP A 323 17.07 -3.55 22.93
N ARG A 324 15.79 -3.57 22.53
CA ARG A 324 15.13 -2.65 21.59
C ARG A 324 15.68 -2.73 20.16
N THR A 325 16.31 -3.83 19.79
CA THR A 325 16.62 -4.12 18.39
C THR A 325 15.44 -4.73 17.66
N LEU A 326 15.28 -4.43 16.37
CA LEU A 326 14.23 -5.00 15.54
C LEU A 326 14.51 -6.51 15.30
N ALA A 327 13.53 -7.36 15.57
CA ALA A 327 13.69 -8.82 15.48
C ALA A 327 12.99 -9.45 14.27
N SER A 328 12.00 -8.76 13.69
CA SER A 328 11.27 -9.23 12.50
C SER A 328 10.95 -8.07 11.56
N ARG A 329 10.65 -8.41 10.31
CA ARG A 329 10.00 -7.49 9.37
C ARG A 329 8.52 -7.26 9.75
N PRO A 330 7.88 -6.22 9.19
CA PRO A 330 6.43 -6.02 9.27
C PRO A 330 5.65 -7.24 8.76
N ALA A 331 4.90 -7.88 9.65
CA ALA A 331 3.93 -8.92 9.32
C ALA A 331 2.55 -8.26 9.10
N ALA A 332 2.22 -7.94 7.86
CA ALA A 332 0.97 -7.25 7.51
C ALA A 332 -0.18 -8.24 7.24
N GLY A 333 -1.34 -7.99 7.86
CA GLY A 333 -2.53 -8.82 7.74
C GLY A 333 -2.62 -9.96 8.75
N ASP A 334 -3.78 -10.60 8.82
CA ASP A 334 -4.11 -11.62 9.82
C ASP A 334 -3.27 -12.90 9.70
N THR A 335 -3.04 -13.39 8.49
CA THR A 335 -2.23 -14.59 8.26
C THR A 335 -0.77 -14.39 8.66
N ALA A 336 -0.14 -13.31 8.19
CA ALA A 336 1.27 -13.04 8.49
C ALA A 336 1.49 -12.81 10.00
N ILE A 337 0.56 -12.14 10.68
CA ILE A 337 0.63 -11.94 12.13
C ILE A 337 0.54 -13.29 12.86
N LYS A 338 -0.36 -14.19 12.43
CA LYS A 338 -0.50 -15.53 13.01
C LYS A 338 0.79 -16.32 12.88
N GLU A 339 1.39 -16.34 11.69
CA GLU A 339 2.66 -17.00 11.42
C GLU A 339 3.79 -16.44 12.29
N LEU A 340 3.91 -15.11 12.41
CA LEU A 340 4.92 -14.46 13.26
C LEU A 340 4.76 -14.90 14.72
N VAL A 341 3.52 -14.93 15.23
CA VAL A 341 3.25 -15.34 16.62
C VAL A 341 3.51 -16.82 16.82
N GLU A 342 3.20 -17.68 15.85
CA GLU A 342 3.50 -19.12 15.90
C GLU A 342 5.01 -19.36 15.91
N GLN A 343 5.78 -18.71 15.02
CA GLN A 343 7.24 -18.76 15.03
C GLN A 343 7.82 -18.31 16.38
N LEU A 344 7.29 -17.22 16.94
CA LEU A 344 7.72 -16.73 18.25
C LEU A 344 7.39 -17.70 19.39
N ALA A 345 6.26 -18.40 19.31
CA ALA A 345 5.85 -19.36 20.33
C ALA A 345 6.77 -20.59 20.39
N ASP A 346 7.30 -21.00 19.24
CA ASP A 346 8.24 -22.12 19.10
C ASP A 346 9.68 -21.75 19.49
N GLU A 347 10.01 -20.45 19.49
CA GLU A 347 11.34 -19.95 19.80
C GLU A 347 11.66 -20.02 21.32
N LYS A 348 12.92 -20.32 21.64
CA LYS A 348 13.38 -20.34 23.05
C LYS A 348 13.67 -18.93 23.55
N LEU A 349 12.63 -18.31 24.12
CA LEU A 349 12.72 -17.00 24.77
C LEU A 349 13.68 -17.04 25.99
N GLY A 350 14.61 -16.08 26.07
CA GLY A 350 15.57 -15.92 27.17
C GLY A 350 17.03 -16.31 26.88
N GLY A 351 17.36 -16.67 25.64
CA GLY A 351 18.72 -17.08 25.21
C GLY A 351 19.55 -16.03 24.47
N GLY A 352 19.03 -14.82 24.25
CA GLY A 352 19.65 -13.77 23.44
C GLY A 352 18.65 -13.10 22.50
N PRO A 353 19.11 -12.19 21.61
CA PRO A 353 18.27 -11.55 20.61
C PRO A 353 17.66 -12.58 19.64
N ILE A 354 16.39 -12.39 19.31
CA ILE A 354 15.63 -13.23 18.38
C ILE A 354 15.65 -12.57 17.01
N TYR A 355 15.75 -13.39 15.96
CA TYR A 355 15.66 -12.94 14.58
C TYR A 355 14.75 -13.87 13.79
N LEU A 356 13.57 -13.37 13.42
CA LEU A 356 12.59 -14.12 12.62
C LEU A 356 12.65 -13.61 11.18
N THR A 357 13.31 -14.40 10.33
CA THR A 357 13.50 -14.08 8.92
C THR A 357 12.65 -15.03 8.06
N ASN A 358 11.72 -14.48 7.28
CA ASN A 358 10.90 -15.27 6.35
C ASN A 358 11.68 -15.57 5.05
N GLY A 359 12.82 -16.24 5.16
CA GLY A 359 13.64 -16.69 4.01
C GLY A 359 14.40 -15.59 3.24
N HIS A 360 14.04 -14.31 3.41
CA HIS A 360 14.65 -13.15 2.74
C HIS A 360 15.53 -12.28 3.65
N GLY A 361 15.66 -12.61 4.94
CA GLY A 361 16.40 -11.80 5.92
C GLY A 361 17.92 -11.90 5.83
N GLY A 362 18.46 -12.13 4.64
CA GLY A 362 19.88 -12.19 4.36
C GLY A 362 20.60 -13.26 5.20
N LYS A 363 21.78 -12.88 5.71
CA LYS A 363 22.71 -13.76 6.44
C LYS A 363 22.51 -13.74 7.97
N VAL A 364 21.39 -13.21 8.46
CA VAL A 364 21.12 -13.08 9.91
C VAL A 364 21.13 -14.45 10.60
N GLY A 365 21.86 -14.54 11.71
CA GLY A 365 22.06 -15.75 12.49
C GLY A 365 23.18 -16.66 11.96
N GLU A 366 23.66 -16.46 10.73
CA GLU A 366 24.80 -17.18 10.17
C GLU A 366 26.12 -16.68 10.79
N LYS A 367 27.16 -17.51 10.74
CA LYS A 367 28.51 -17.08 11.07
C LYS A 367 29.05 -16.16 9.98
N ALA A 368 29.75 -15.12 10.38
CA ALA A 368 30.53 -14.27 9.48
C ALA A 368 31.52 -15.13 8.66
N PRO A 369 31.77 -14.78 7.38
CA PRO A 369 32.77 -15.46 6.58
C PRO A 369 34.16 -15.36 7.23
N GLU A 370 34.94 -16.42 7.11
CA GLU A 370 36.36 -16.41 7.48
C GLU A 370 37.15 -15.60 6.45
N PHE A 371 38.00 -14.69 6.91
CA PHE A 371 38.89 -13.90 6.06
C PHE A 371 40.20 -13.58 6.79
N ALA A 372 41.23 -13.26 6.02
CA ALA A 372 42.48 -12.69 6.50
C ALA A 372 42.99 -11.74 5.41
N LEU A 373 42.98 -10.45 5.69
CA LEU A 373 43.41 -9.39 4.76
C LEU A 373 44.31 -8.39 5.49
N GLU A 374 45.20 -7.75 4.75
CA GLU A 374 46.04 -6.67 5.30
C GLU A 374 45.24 -5.37 5.39
N ASP A 375 45.44 -4.62 6.47
CA ASP A 375 45.00 -3.22 6.58
C ASP A 375 45.96 -2.26 5.88
N LEU A 376 45.65 -0.96 5.91
CA LEU A 376 46.50 0.09 5.30
C LEU A 376 47.89 0.22 5.94
N GLU A 377 48.08 -0.27 7.17
CA GLU A 377 49.36 -0.26 7.87
C GLU A 377 50.18 -1.54 7.63
N GLY A 378 49.61 -2.51 6.92
CA GLY A 378 50.20 -3.84 6.66
C GLY A 378 50.01 -4.83 7.80
N ASN A 379 49.10 -4.56 8.74
CA ASN A 379 48.72 -5.53 9.77
C ASN A 379 47.68 -6.50 9.22
N GLU A 380 47.82 -7.79 9.51
CA GLU A 380 46.81 -8.79 9.17
C GLU A 380 45.57 -8.64 10.06
N ILE A 381 44.41 -8.44 9.45
CA ILE A 381 43.09 -8.40 10.07
C ILE A 381 42.31 -9.64 9.63
N SER A 382 41.83 -10.40 10.62
CA SER A 382 41.03 -11.60 10.40
C SER A 382 39.64 -11.50 11.02
N SER A 383 38.82 -12.53 10.79
CA SER A 383 37.52 -12.74 11.45
C SER A 383 37.58 -12.72 12.99
N GLU A 384 38.76 -12.92 13.60
CA GLU A 384 38.95 -12.83 15.05
C GLU A 384 38.71 -11.41 15.61
N ILE A 385 38.66 -10.39 14.76
CA ILE A 385 38.32 -9.01 15.16
C ILE A 385 36.98 -8.94 15.89
N PHE A 386 36.02 -9.82 15.56
CA PHE A 386 34.69 -9.85 16.15
C PHE A 386 34.70 -10.23 17.64
N ASN A 387 35.71 -10.97 18.11
CA ASN A 387 35.84 -11.36 19.52
C ASN A 387 36.10 -10.16 20.45
N LYS A 388 36.37 -8.97 19.90
CA LYS A 388 36.65 -7.74 20.66
C LYS A 388 35.39 -6.93 21.00
N GLY A 389 34.23 -7.34 20.54
CA GLY A 389 32.98 -6.59 20.73
C GLY A 389 32.10 -6.60 19.49
N LYS A 390 30.83 -6.26 19.66
CA LYS A 390 29.89 -6.07 18.54
C LYS A 390 30.49 -5.09 17.52
N THR A 391 30.46 -5.47 16.24
CA THR A 391 31.17 -4.77 15.16
C THR A 391 30.21 -4.41 14.03
N LEU A 392 30.22 -3.14 13.60
CA LEU A 392 29.68 -2.69 12.33
C LEU A 392 30.70 -3.03 11.24
N VAL A 393 30.32 -3.93 10.34
CA VAL A 393 31.11 -4.25 9.15
C VAL A 393 30.50 -3.48 7.99
N THR A 394 31.27 -2.58 7.38
CA THR A 394 30.81 -1.78 6.23
C THR A 394 31.49 -2.24 4.95
N TYR A 395 30.75 -2.27 3.85
CA TYR A 395 31.28 -2.50 2.51
C TYR A 395 31.28 -1.23 1.69
N TRP A 396 32.46 -0.85 1.20
CA TRP A 396 32.78 0.46 0.67
C TRP A 396 33.48 0.37 -0.68
N SER A 397 33.45 1.47 -1.45
CA SER A 397 34.29 1.60 -2.64
C SER A 397 34.67 3.06 -2.85
N THR A 398 35.95 3.32 -3.12
CA THR A 398 36.48 4.67 -3.39
C THR A 398 35.89 5.32 -4.63
N GLY A 399 35.38 4.52 -5.58
CA GLY A 399 34.69 5.00 -6.78
C GLY A 399 33.19 5.28 -6.59
N CYS A 400 32.61 5.04 -5.41
CA CYS A 400 31.17 5.17 -5.17
C CYS A 400 30.80 6.56 -4.63
N PRO A 401 29.98 7.36 -5.34
CA PRO A 401 29.59 8.71 -4.88
C PRO A 401 28.84 8.70 -3.55
N HIS A 402 28.00 7.69 -3.31
CA HIS A 402 27.25 7.56 -2.05
C HIS A 402 28.15 7.26 -0.85
N CYS A 403 29.22 6.49 -1.08
CA CYS A 403 30.27 6.26 -0.10
C CYS A 403 30.97 7.58 0.24
N VAL A 404 31.48 8.30 -0.76
CA VAL A 404 32.17 9.59 -0.56
C VAL A 404 31.31 10.59 0.21
N ASN A 405 30.01 10.68 -0.11
CA ASN A 405 29.08 11.57 0.59
C ASN A 405 28.85 11.20 2.07
N MET A 406 29.03 9.94 2.45
CA MET A 406 28.86 9.46 3.83
C MET A 406 30.17 9.47 4.64
N LEU A 407 31.32 9.68 3.99
CA LEU A 407 32.63 9.52 4.61
C LEU A 407 32.85 10.46 5.79
N GLU A 408 32.50 11.74 5.66
CA GLU A 408 32.68 12.73 6.72
C GLU A 408 31.89 12.33 7.97
N ASP A 409 30.63 11.94 7.77
CA ASP A 409 29.75 11.49 8.83
C ASP A 409 30.26 10.22 9.53
N LEU A 410 30.72 9.23 8.76
CA LEU A 410 31.29 7.99 9.29
C LEU A 410 32.57 8.27 10.07
N ARG A 411 33.44 9.15 9.54
CA ARG A 411 34.68 9.57 10.17
C ARG A 411 34.44 10.29 11.48
N ASP A 412 33.49 11.21 11.52
CA ASP A 412 33.16 11.94 12.75
C ASP A 412 32.64 10.98 13.82
N TRP A 413 31.78 10.03 13.44
CA TRP A 413 31.31 8.99 14.34
C TRP A 413 32.45 8.10 14.85
N ASP A 414 33.28 7.57 13.95
CA ASP A 414 34.41 6.71 14.28
C ASP A 414 35.46 7.40 15.17
N ASN A 415 35.62 8.71 15.00
CA ASN A 415 36.50 9.52 15.84
C ASN A 415 35.91 9.83 17.22
N SER A 416 34.58 9.90 17.33
CA SER A 416 33.85 10.23 18.57
C SER A 416 33.55 9.04 19.48
N LYS A 417 33.74 7.80 19.00
CA LYS A 417 33.41 6.59 19.75
C LYS A 417 34.33 6.36 20.95
N GLU A 418 33.76 5.88 22.05
CA GLU A 418 34.45 5.46 23.27
C GLU A 418 34.80 3.96 23.22
N ALA A 419 35.60 3.46 24.17
CA ALA A 419 36.10 2.08 24.16
C ALA A 419 35.01 0.99 24.29
N ASP A 420 33.87 1.32 24.91
CA ASP A 420 32.71 0.42 25.08
C ASP A 420 31.69 0.53 23.93
N ASP A 421 31.94 1.42 22.94
CA ASP A 421 31.07 1.59 21.78
C ASP A 421 31.30 0.49 20.73
N LEU A 422 30.37 0.43 19.76
CA LEU A 422 30.41 -0.50 18.63
C LEU A 422 31.72 -0.37 17.83
N ASN A 423 32.39 -1.51 17.58
CA ASN A 423 33.57 -1.56 16.72
C ASN A 423 33.20 -1.25 15.26
N LEU A 424 34.16 -0.76 14.47
CA LEU A 424 33.99 -0.55 13.03
C LEU A 424 35.09 -1.32 12.27
N LEU A 425 34.69 -2.05 11.24
CA LEU A 425 35.57 -2.64 10.23
C LEU A 425 35.10 -2.15 8.85
N VAL A 426 36.00 -1.54 8.09
CA VAL A 426 35.71 -1.11 6.72
C VAL A 426 36.34 -2.07 5.73
N ILE A 427 35.52 -2.79 4.99
CA ILE A 427 35.95 -3.59 3.84
C ILE A 427 35.74 -2.70 2.62
N SER A 428 36.81 -2.39 1.89
CA SER A 428 36.74 -1.45 0.77
C SER A 428 37.47 -1.96 -0.46
N SER A 429 37.02 -1.54 -1.64
CA SER A 429 37.72 -1.77 -2.90
C SER A 429 38.32 -0.47 -3.48
N GLY A 430 39.44 -0.62 -4.18
CA GLY A 430 40.20 0.45 -4.84
C GLY A 430 41.67 0.51 -4.40
N ASP A 431 42.37 1.53 -4.90
CA ASP A 431 43.79 1.74 -4.60
C ASP A 431 44.01 2.18 -3.15
N ALA A 432 45.04 1.65 -2.48
CA ALA A 432 45.35 1.96 -1.08
C ALA A 432 45.58 3.46 -0.84
N GLU A 433 46.21 4.16 -1.78
CA GLU A 433 46.47 5.60 -1.72
C GLU A 433 45.18 6.41 -1.53
N ASN A 434 44.07 5.99 -2.15
CA ASN A 434 42.78 6.68 -2.05
C ASN A 434 42.10 6.47 -0.67
N HIS A 435 42.58 5.55 0.15
CA HIS A 435 42.03 5.26 1.47
C HIS A 435 42.78 5.98 2.60
N GLU A 436 44.02 6.45 2.37
CA GLU A 436 44.80 7.22 3.36
C GLU A 436 44.06 8.50 3.78
N ASP A 437 43.35 9.14 2.85
CA ASP A 437 42.60 10.38 3.09
C ASP A 437 41.28 10.17 3.85
N MET A 438 40.89 8.91 4.13
CA MET A 438 39.63 8.62 4.84
C MET A 438 39.66 9.01 6.31
N GLY A 439 40.84 9.05 6.95
CA GLY A 439 41.01 9.54 8.32
C GLY A 439 40.20 8.79 9.39
N LEU A 440 39.93 7.50 9.16
CA LEU A 440 39.28 6.61 10.12
C LEU A 440 40.30 6.08 11.13
N LYS A 441 39.90 5.94 12.40
CA LYS A 441 40.65 5.24 13.45
C LYS A 441 40.52 3.73 13.33
N SER A 442 39.40 3.28 12.78
CA SER A 442 39.10 1.86 12.60
C SER A 442 39.81 1.24 11.39
N PRO A 443 40.10 -0.07 11.43
CA PRO A 443 40.82 -0.75 10.37
C PRO A 443 40.03 -0.73 9.05
N ILE A 444 40.77 -0.49 7.97
CA ILE A 444 40.29 -0.56 6.59
C ILE A 444 41.05 -1.69 5.90
N VAL A 445 40.34 -2.73 5.46
CA VAL A 445 40.90 -3.85 4.69
C VAL A 445 40.53 -3.71 3.22
N ILE A 446 41.47 -3.99 2.33
CA ILE A 446 41.26 -3.86 0.88
C ILE A 446 40.84 -5.21 0.28
N ASP A 447 39.61 -5.26 -0.24
CA ASP A 447 39.01 -6.43 -0.89
C ASP A 447 38.73 -6.14 -2.37
N ASN A 448 39.79 -6.11 -3.18
CA ASN A 448 39.68 -5.84 -4.62
C ASN A 448 39.06 -7.00 -5.42
N GLU A 449 39.15 -8.23 -4.91
CA GLU A 449 38.56 -9.41 -5.54
C GLU A 449 37.08 -9.60 -5.18
N HIS A 450 36.54 -8.77 -4.27
CA HIS A 450 35.15 -8.80 -3.81
C HIS A 450 34.78 -10.16 -3.20
N GLU A 451 35.70 -10.78 -2.45
CA GLU A 451 35.48 -12.11 -1.87
C GLU A 451 34.85 -12.03 -0.47
N VAL A 452 35.16 -10.98 0.29
CA VAL A 452 34.75 -10.86 1.69
C VAL A 452 33.38 -10.20 1.80
N GLY A 453 33.18 -9.06 1.13
CA GLY A 453 31.92 -8.29 1.19
C GLY A 453 30.67 -9.13 0.89
N PRO A 454 30.60 -9.83 -0.27
CA PRO A 454 29.48 -10.70 -0.61
C PRO A 454 29.26 -11.86 0.37
N GLY A 455 30.30 -12.33 1.06
CA GLY A 455 30.19 -13.34 2.12
C GLY A 455 29.31 -12.90 3.30
N PHE A 456 29.25 -11.59 3.57
CA PHE A 456 28.34 -10.99 4.56
C PHE A 456 26.94 -10.72 4.00
N GLY A 457 26.67 -11.04 2.74
CA GLY A 457 25.42 -10.66 2.06
C GLY A 457 25.41 -9.21 1.56
N MET A 458 26.59 -8.57 1.46
CA MET A 458 26.76 -7.20 0.97
C MET A 458 27.12 -7.23 -0.53
N SER A 459 26.15 -6.91 -1.39
CA SER A 459 26.31 -6.94 -2.85
C SER A 459 26.46 -5.56 -3.51
N GLY A 460 26.39 -4.48 -2.72
CA GLY A 460 26.50 -3.10 -3.20
C GLY A 460 27.10 -2.17 -2.15
N THR A 461 27.51 -0.96 -2.56
CA THR A 461 28.19 0.02 -1.70
C THR A 461 27.43 1.37 -1.69
N PRO A 462 27.35 2.09 -0.55
CA PRO A 462 27.71 1.62 0.78
C PRO A 462 26.66 0.63 1.31
N SER A 463 27.11 -0.44 1.97
CA SER A 463 26.24 -1.31 2.77
C SER A 463 26.91 -1.68 4.09
N ALA A 464 26.15 -2.19 5.06
CA ALA A 464 26.69 -2.63 6.33
C ALA A 464 25.86 -3.75 6.97
N VAL A 465 26.52 -4.50 7.86
CA VAL A 465 25.90 -5.48 8.76
C VAL A 465 26.48 -5.35 10.17
N LEU A 466 25.73 -5.79 11.17
CA LEU A 466 26.20 -5.95 12.54
C LEU A 466 26.65 -7.40 12.76
N VAL A 467 27.81 -7.56 13.37
CA VAL A 467 28.36 -8.86 13.80
C VAL A 467 28.56 -8.83 15.30
N ASN A 468 28.12 -9.87 16.01
CA ASN A 468 28.28 -9.96 17.46
C ASN A 468 29.63 -10.58 17.88
N GLU A 469 29.85 -10.70 19.19
CA GLU A 469 31.11 -11.19 19.77
C GLU A 469 31.40 -12.66 19.46
N GLU A 470 30.37 -13.46 19.14
CA GLU A 470 30.54 -14.85 18.69
C GLU A 470 30.79 -14.96 17.17
N GLY A 471 30.95 -13.83 16.47
CA GLY A 471 31.15 -13.80 15.03
C GLY A 471 29.90 -14.17 14.24
N LYS A 472 28.70 -13.96 14.78
CA LYS A 472 27.43 -14.13 14.07
C LYS A 472 26.90 -12.81 13.53
N ILE A 473 26.33 -12.86 12.34
CA ILE A 473 25.65 -11.72 11.73
C ILE A 473 24.30 -11.54 12.44
N VAL A 474 24.05 -10.35 12.98
CA VAL A 474 22.89 -10.04 13.84
C VAL A 474 22.04 -8.89 13.29
N SER A 475 22.23 -8.54 12.02
CA SER A 475 21.37 -7.62 11.29
C SER A 475 21.19 -8.03 9.84
N GLU A 476 20.09 -7.61 9.23
CA GLU A 476 19.97 -7.59 7.78
C GLU A 476 21.04 -6.68 7.16
N THR A 477 21.33 -6.88 5.87
CA THR A 477 22.19 -5.98 5.12
C THR A 477 21.50 -4.63 4.98
N ALA A 478 22.02 -3.62 5.66
CA ALA A 478 21.61 -2.23 5.50
C ALA A 478 22.27 -1.66 4.25
N VAL A 479 21.49 -1.14 3.30
CA VAL A 479 22.00 -0.56 2.06
C VAL A 479 21.74 0.94 2.02
N GLY A 480 22.79 1.72 1.76
CA GLY A 480 22.73 3.18 1.72
C GLY A 480 22.81 3.83 3.10
N SER A 481 23.07 5.14 3.10
CA SER A 481 23.36 5.91 4.32
C SER A 481 22.26 5.78 5.38
N HIS A 482 21.00 5.96 5.00
CA HIS A 482 19.89 5.97 5.93
C HIS A 482 19.78 4.68 6.77
N GLN A 483 19.88 3.52 6.11
CA GLN A 483 19.80 2.24 6.81
C GLN A 483 21.05 1.94 7.64
N ILE A 484 22.23 2.30 7.14
CA ILE A 484 23.48 2.10 7.88
C ILE A 484 23.44 2.88 9.20
N TRP A 485 22.98 4.14 9.17
CA TRP A 485 22.81 4.92 10.40
C TRP A 485 21.73 4.37 11.33
N SER A 486 20.69 3.73 10.79
CA SER A 486 19.67 3.08 11.61
C SER A 486 20.21 1.88 12.40
N LEU A 487 21.21 1.15 11.88
CA LEU A 487 21.91 0.09 12.64
C LEU A 487 22.61 0.65 13.90
N LEU A 488 22.97 1.94 13.87
CA LEU A 488 23.58 2.67 14.98
C LEU A 488 22.55 3.38 15.88
N GLY A 489 21.24 3.21 15.61
CA GLY A 489 20.17 3.93 16.30
C GLY A 489 20.17 5.44 16.03
N LYS A 490 20.81 5.89 14.95
CA LYS A 490 20.91 7.31 14.56
C LYS A 490 20.00 7.58 13.38
N LYS A 491 19.30 8.72 13.41
CA LYS A 491 18.47 9.20 12.30
C LYS A 491 19.29 10.21 11.49
N LYS A 492 19.54 9.93 10.20
CA LYS A 492 20.17 10.86 9.24
C LYS A 492 19.38 10.89 7.95
#